data_AF-A0A3R6HQL8-F1
#
_entry.id   AF-A0A3R6HQL8-F1
#
_cell.length_a   1.000
_cell.length_b   1.000
_cell.length_c   1.000
_cell.angle_alpha   90.00
_cell.angle_beta   90.00
_cell.angle_gamma   90.00
#
_symmetry.space_group_name_H-M   'P 1'
#
loop_
_entity.id
_entity.type
_entity.pdbx_description
1 polymer ?
#
loop_
_entity_poly.entity_id
_entity_poly.type
_entity_poly.pdbx_seq_one_letter_code
_entity_poly.pdbx_strand_id
1 'polypeptide(L)'
;MRRDFISRNTRKKYIEIADKLTDWLASYWEPENKMNYLHPNINTLHCFSGWLIKAMIQRYERSKETRFLDIAKDLTWGLAMTLCITDHLYEDGETPLFAITCVGARGCVDYDCSPNLCHEKDLAFIESMGELMKHVSGSAYSKYLSMQALVLPKDSWSSAWTQDQRDLNLRTNYDNWARGLTNLAFGINPSSNPYVQIFDQTVANKSLNISREREITVINATSSKQDAQISIPYLKNGTYQLYYNGKPWKKSTAHVLQAGITFSVPPNTTIKLAVKAKKILDENNLSEKASKPILLSDLTPFEAQRGVGNPQPVFQTNRTFQGNPLQVGNHSYQYGLGLAANTVLFYRLNKKYSSLKATLALDNETLKLVNPHPSVNVTLFADGKLCFESGKIDQNSAPLEIEIPLNGIEVLTLRVSSNFDDEGDLKHDRINLINPYLIP
;
A
#
# COMPACT_ATOMS: atom_id res chain seq x y z
N MET A 1 -32.34 -1.24 -22.59
CA MET A 1 -31.60 -2.50 -22.75
C MET A 1 -30.30 -2.22 -23.50
N ARG A 2 -29.22 -1.84 -22.80
CA ARG A 2 -27.88 -1.72 -23.38
C ARG A 2 -26.88 -2.25 -22.36
N ARG A 3 -26.60 -3.55 -22.40
CA ARG A 3 -25.50 -4.17 -21.68
C ARG A 3 -24.57 -4.82 -22.71
N ASP A 4 -23.28 -4.65 -22.45
CA ASP A 4 -22.12 -5.32 -23.05
C ASP A 4 -21.63 -4.83 -24.42
N PHE A 5 -20.90 -3.70 -24.40
CA PHE A 5 -20.13 -3.16 -25.54
C PHE A 5 -18.63 -3.48 -25.49
N ILE A 6 -18.19 -4.44 -24.65
CA ILE A 6 -16.78 -4.81 -24.56
C ILE A 6 -16.60 -6.20 -25.16
N SER A 7 -15.86 -6.28 -26.27
CA SER A 7 -15.57 -7.56 -26.91
C SER A 7 -14.88 -8.53 -25.93
N ARG A 8 -15.09 -9.84 -26.08
CA ARG A 8 -14.44 -10.86 -25.22
C ARG A 8 -12.91 -10.71 -25.20
N ASN A 9 -12.29 -10.34 -26.32
CA ASN A 9 -10.86 -10.08 -26.40
C ASN A 9 -10.44 -8.85 -25.59
N THR A 10 -11.24 -7.78 -25.64
CA THR A 10 -10.99 -6.57 -24.86
C THR A 10 -11.13 -6.85 -23.36
N ARG A 11 -12.14 -7.62 -22.93
CA ARG A 11 -12.32 -8.03 -21.52
C ARG A 11 -11.15 -8.89 -21.04
N LYS A 12 -10.66 -9.82 -21.86
CA LYS A 12 -9.49 -10.66 -21.54
C LYS A 12 -8.23 -9.81 -21.33
N LYS A 13 -8.00 -8.82 -22.19
CA LYS A 13 -6.87 -7.88 -22.08
C LYS A 13 -6.94 -7.02 -20.82
N TYR A 14 -8.13 -6.56 -20.43
CA TYR A 14 -8.32 -5.81 -19.18
C TYR A 14 -8.02 -6.66 -17.95
N ILE A 15 -8.46 -7.92 -17.93
CA ILE A 15 -8.16 -8.84 -16.82
C ILE A 15 -6.66 -9.08 -16.73
N GLU A 16 -5.97 -9.28 -17.85
CA GLU A 16 -4.51 -9.47 -17.86
C GLU A 16 -3.76 -8.25 -17.31
N ILE A 17 -4.19 -7.03 -17.65
CA ILE A 17 -3.62 -5.79 -17.11
C ILE A 17 -3.91 -5.68 -15.61
N ALA A 18 -5.14 -5.95 -15.19
CA ALA A 18 -5.52 -5.93 -13.78
C ALA A 18 -4.74 -6.96 -12.97
N ASP A 19 -4.53 -8.16 -13.52
CA ASP A 19 -3.74 -9.22 -12.92
C ASP A 19 -2.28 -8.79 -12.77
N LYS A 20 -1.66 -8.23 -13.82
CA LYS A 20 -0.30 -7.67 -13.77
C LYS A 20 -0.17 -6.54 -12.74
N LEU A 21 -1.18 -5.67 -12.64
CA LEU A 21 -1.21 -4.60 -11.65
C LEU A 21 -1.34 -5.18 -10.23
N THR A 22 -2.20 -6.17 -10.02
CA THR A 22 -2.32 -6.84 -8.71
C THR A 22 -1.09 -7.66 -8.37
N ASP A 23 -0.41 -8.26 -9.35
CA ASP A 23 0.85 -8.97 -9.15
C ASP A 23 1.97 -7.97 -8.81
N TRP A 24 1.99 -6.80 -9.44
CA TRP A 24 2.91 -5.72 -9.09
C TRP A 24 2.66 -5.19 -7.68
N LEU A 25 1.41 -4.85 -7.35
CA LEU A 25 0.99 -4.40 -6.02
C LEU A 25 1.27 -5.45 -4.96
N ALA A 26 0.92 -6.72 -5.23
CA ALA A 26 1.25 -7.82 -4.35
C ALA A 26 2.77 -7.99 -4.26
N SER A 27 3.56 -7.84 -5.33
CA SER A 27 5.03 -7.88 -5.26
C SER A 27 5.66 -6.70 -4.51
N TYR A 28 4.90 -5.64 -4.25
CA TYR A 28 5.29 -4.57 -3.35
C TYR A 28 5.00 -4.94 -1.89
N TRP A 29 3.91 -5.67 -1.65
CA TRP A 29 3.51 -6.15 -0.32
C TRP A 29 4.10 -7.52 0.08
N GLU A 30 4.47 -8.37 -0.87
CA GLU A 30 4.92 -9.76 -0.70
C GLU A 30 6.38 -9.83 -0.21
N PRO A 31 7.30 -8.95 -0.63
CA PRO A 31 8.57 -8.70 0.03
C PRO A 31 8.49 -7.73 1.22
N GLU A 32 7.30 -7.25 1.62
CA GLU A 32 7.05 -6.26 2.69
C GLU A 32 8.07 -5.10 2.74
N ASN A 33 8.56 -4.66 1.58
CA ASN A 33 9.37 -3.46 1.51
C ASN A 33 8.44 -2.28 1.19
N LYS A 34 8.06 -1.58 2.27
CA LYS A 34 7.57 -0.18 2.32
C LYS A 34 6.07 0.08 2.21
N MET A 35 5.32 -0.20 3.28
CA MET A 35 4.23 0.70 3.66
C MET A 35 4.78 1.92 4.40
N ASN A 36 5.49 2.80 3.69
CA ASN A 36 6.14 3.99 4.28
C ASN A 36 5.58 5.33 3.78
N TYR A 37 4.40 5.35 3.17
CA TYR A 37 3.77 6.59 2.68
C TYR A 37 2.42 6.88 3.33
N LEU A 38 2.34 6.71 4.65
CA LEU A 38 1.23 7.23 5.44
C LEU A 38 1.67 8.49 6.17
N HIS A 39 1.53 9.61 5.45
CA HIS A 39 1.65 10.99 5.90
C HIS A 39 1.03 11.20 7.31
N PRO A 40 1.56 12.11 8.15
CA PRO A 40 1.07 12.36 9.51
C PRO A 40 -0.41 12.79 9.60
N ASN A 41 -1.04 13.17 8.49
CA ASN A 41 -2.48 13.42 8.40
C ASN A 41 -3.17 12.26 7.68
N ILE A 42 -3.65 11.28 8.45
CA ILE A 42 -4.22 10.01 8.01
C ILE A 42 -5.68 10.21 7.55
N ASN A 43 -5.89 11.12 6.58
CA ASN A 43 -7.20 11.35 5.98
C ASN A 43 -7.23 11.11 4.46
N THR A 44 -6.23 10.46 3.88
CA THR A 44 -6.19 10.18 2.43
C THR A 44 -6.19 8.68 2.11
N LEU A 45 -5.56 7.82 2.91
CA LEU A 45 -5.56 6.38 2.59
C LEU A 45 -6.97 5.76 2.66
N HIS A 46 -7.84 6.29 3.53
CA HIS A 46 -9.22 5.82 3.65
C HIS A 46 -10.04 6.08 2.38
N CYS A 47 -9.87 7.24 1.73
CA CYS A 47 -10.59 7.59 0.51
C CYS A 47 -10.15 6.74 -0.70
N PHE A 48 -8.95 6.15 -0.67
CA PHE A 48 -8.32 5.52 -1.83
C PHE A 48 -8.03 4.03 -1.66
N SER A 49 -8.30 3.39 -0.53
CA SER A 49 -7.95 1.97 -0.32
C SER A 49 -9.05 0.99 -0.76
N GLY A 50 -10.29 1.46 -0.95
CA GLY A 50 -11.43 0.58 -1.18
C GLY A 50 -11.36 -0.21 -2.49
N TRP A 51 -10.99 0.45 -3.57
CA TRP A 51 -10.81 -0.20 -4.88
C TRP A 51 -9.67 -1.22 -4.86
N LEU A 52 -8.66 -0.99 -4.01
CA LEU A 52 -7.50 -1.84 -3.92
C LEU A 52 -7.81 -3.16 -3.21
N ILE A 53 -8.51 -3.10 -2.07
CA ILE A 53 -8.99 -4.29 -1.36
C ILE A 53 -9.88 -5.12 -2.29
N LYS A 54 -10.81 -4.47 -3.01
CA LYS A 54 -11.63 -5.14 -4.02
C LYS A 54 -10.79 -5.81 -5.12
N ALA A 55 -9.78 -5.13 -5.65
CA ALA A 55 -8.92 -5.69 -6.69
C ALA A 55 -8.19 -6.95 -6.21
N MET A 56 -7.71 -6.95 -4.96
CA MET A 56 -7.05 -8.10 -4.33
C MET A 56 -8.01 -9.28 -4.14
N ILE A 57 -9.24 -9.03 -3.67
CA ILE A 57 -10.28 -10.07 -3.54
C ILE A 57 -10.65 -10.64 -4.90
N GLN A 58 -10.89 -9.79 -5.90
CA GLN A 58 -11.21 -10.24 -7.24
C GLN A 58 -10.06 -11.05 -7.87
N ARG A 59 -8.80 -10.68 -7.58
CA ARG A 59 -7.61 -11.45 -7.98
C ARG A 59 -7.59 -12.81 -7.30
N TYR A 60 -7.86 -12.88 -6.00
CA TYR A 60 -8.04 -14.15 -5.28
C TYR A 60 -9.17 -14.99 -5.88
N GLU A 61 -10.33 -14.40 -6.17
CA GLU A 61 -11.48 -15.13 -6.71
C GLU A 61 -11.18 -15.77 -8.06
N ARG A 62 -10.36 -15.11 -8.90
CA ARG A 62 -9.91 -15.63 -10.21
C ARG A 62 -8.77 -16.64 -10.10
N SER A 63 -7.74 -16.35 -9.31
CA SER A 63 -6.49 -17.15 -9.24
C SER A 63 -6.55 -18.29 -8.22
N LYS A 64 -7.38 -18.13 -7.19
CA LYS A 64 -7.39 -18.94 -5.95
C LYS A 64 -6.11 -18.87 -5.13
N GLU A 65 -5.21 -17.92 -5.43
CA GLU A 65 -4.00 -17.70 -4.64
C GLU A 65 -4.33 -16.94 -3.36
N THR A 66 -4.19 -17.61 -2.22
CA THR A 66 -4.63 -17.10 -0.90
C THR A 66 -3.91 -15.84 -0.45
N ARG A 67 -2.66 -15.61 -0.91
CA ARG A 67 -1.88 -14.40 -0.58
C ARG A 67 -2.63 -13.10 -0.85
N PHE A 68 -3.40 -13.03 -1.95
CA PHE A 68 -4.15 -11.82 -2.27
C PHE A 68 -5.32 -11.59 -1.31
N LEU A 69 -5.96 -12.67 -0.84
CA LEU A 69 -7.01 -12.57 0.17
C LEU A 69 -6.42 -12.15 1.52
N ASP A 70 -5.25 -12.66 1.88
CA ASP A 70 -4.57 -12.30 3.13
C ASP A 70 -4.11 -10.83 3.13
N ILE A 71 -3.54 -10.35 2.02
CA ILE A 71 -3.24 -8.92 1.82
C ILE A 71 -4.51 -8.06 1.95
N ALA A 72 -5.62 -8.47 1.33
CA ALA A 72 -6.89 -7.74 1.40
C ALA A 72 -7.43 -7.66 2.84
N LYS A 73 -7.31 -8.74 3.61
CA LYS A 73 -7.68 -8.78 5.03
C LYS A 73 -6.80 -7.87 5.87
N ASP A 74 -5.48 -7.89 5.67
CA ASP A 74 -4.54 -7.05 6.42
C ASP A 74 -4.71 -5.55 6.11
N LEU A 75 -4.95 -5.18 4.85
CA LEU A 75 -5.28 -3.80 4.47
C LEU A 75 -6.58 -3.34 5.14
N THR A 76 -7.60 -4.19 5.15
CA THR A 76 -8.89 -3.90 5.78
C THR A 76 -8.74 -3.82 7.30
N TRP A 77 -7.91 -4.66 7.88
CA TRP A 77 -7.57 -4.62 9.30
C TRP A 77 -6.86 -3.33 9.67
N GLY A 78 -5.87 -2.90 8.89
CA GLY A 78 -5.19 -1.62 9.07
C GLY A 78 -6.15 -0.44 9.01
N LEU A 79 -7.11 -0.46 8.09
CA LEU A 79 -8.18 0.55 8.02
C LEU A 79 -9.06 0.52 9.27
N ALA A 80 -9.53 -0.65 9.70
CA ALA A 80 -10.36 -0.79 10.89
C ALA A 80 -9.62 -0.30 12.15
N MET A 81 -8.34 -0.66 12.30
CA MET A 81 -7.51 -0.24 13.43
C MET A 81 -7.26 1.28 13.43
N THR A 82 -7.05 1.87 12.27
CA THR A 82 -6.89 3.33 12.14
C THR A 82 -8.18 4.09 12.43
N LEU A 83 -9.33 3.53 12.05
CA LEU A 83 -10.64 4.17 12.21
C LEU A 83 -11.24 3.96 13.61
N CYS A 84 -10.74 3.00 14.39
CA CYS A 84 -11.49 2.53 15.56
C CYS A 84 -10.69 2.32 16.83
N ILE A 85 -9.37 2.49 16.80
CA ILE A 85 -8.58 2.53 18.03
C ILE A 85 -8.54 3.98 18.52
N THR A 86 -8.89 4.12 19.77
CA THR A 86 -8.71 5.33 20.57
C THR A 86 -7.70 5.03 21.66
N ASP A 87 -6.94 6.03 22.09
CA ASP A 87 -6.09 5.96 23.28
C ASP A 87 -6.89 6.11 24.58
N HIS A 88 -8.23 6.15 24.49
CA HIS A 88 -9.10 6.19 25.65
C HIS A 88 -9.00 4.93 26.50
N LEU A 89 -9.05 5.19 27.80
CA LEU A 89 -9.21 4.20 28.83
C LEU A 89 -10.71 4.13 29.18
N TYR A 90 -11.16 3.01 29.75
CA TYR A 90 -12.45 2.96 30.43
C TYR A 90 -12.48 4.01 31.56
N GLU A 91 -13.65 4.24 32.17
CA GLU A 91 -13.80 5.21 33.27
C GLU A 91 -12.86 4.97 34.46
N ASP A 92 -12.26 3.78 34.55
CA ASP A 92 -11.25 3.42 35.54
C ASP A 92 -9.88 4.09 35.31
N GLY A 93 -9.64 4.70 34.15
CA GLY A 93 -8.40 5.40 33.86
C GLY A 93 -7.16 4.51 33.79
N GLU A 94 -7.32 3.19 33.75
CA GLU A 94 -6.21 2.22 33.72
C GLU A 94 -6.39 1.15 32.65
N THR A 95 -7.64 0.80 32.31
CA THR A 95 -7.95 -0.24 31.34
C THR A 95 -8.08 0.38 29.96
N PRO A 96 -7.22 0.02 28.98
CA PRO A 96 -7.40 0.44 27.60
C PRO A 96 -8.78 0.06 27.09
N LEU A 97 -9.46 0.95 26.38
CA LEU A 97 -10.75 0.65 25.77
C LEU A 97 -10.52 -0.38 24.65
N PHE A 98 -10.66 -1.67 24.96
CA PHE A 98 -10.41 -2.79 24.02
C PHE A 98 -11.52 -2.97 22.97
N ALA A 99 -12.27 -1.91 22.66
CA ALA A 99 -13.35 -1.93 21.71
C ALA A 99 -13.00 -1.09 20.48
N ILE A 100 -13.34 -1.63 19.31
CA ILE A 100 -13.36 -0.89 18.05
C ILE A 100 -14.53 0.08 18.16
N THR A 101 -14.26 1.36 18.43
CA THR A 101 -15.30 2.39 18.44
C THR A 101 -14.96 3.37 17.32
N CYS A 102 -15.82 3.49 16.30
CA CYS A 102 -15.59 4.50 15.25
C CYS A 102 -15.83 5.94 15.75
N VAL A 103 -16.26 6.12 17.00
CA VAL A 103 -16.59 7.42 17.62
C VAL A 103 -15.86 7.61 18.96
N GLY A 104 -14.66 7.07 19.06
CA GLY A 104 -13.92 6.92 20.32
C GLY A 104 -13.17 8.13 20.84
N ALA A 105 -13.57 9.36 20.52
CA ALA A 105 -13.24 10.52 21.34
C ALA A 105 -14.28 11.59 21.03
N ARG A 106 -14.85 12.20 22.08
CA ARG A 106 -15.84 13.29 22.01
C ARG A 106 -15.38 14.55 21.23
N GLY A 107 -14.27 14.51 20.49
CA GLY A 107 -13.72 15.59 19.68
C GLY A 107 -13.47 15.29 18.20
N CYS A 108 -13.76 14.07 17.70
CA CYS A 108 -13.59 13.73 16.27
C CYS A 108 -14.90 13.76 15.46
N VAL A 109 -16.02 14.13 16.08
CA VAL A 109 -17.23 14.44 15.32
C VAL A 109 -17.04 15.83 14.74
N ASP A 110 -16.38 15.87 13.59
CA ASP A 110 -16.29 17.06 12.78
C ASP A 110 -17.69 17.31 12.18
N TYR A 111 -18.57 17.91 12.98
CA TYR A 111 -19.95 18.26 12.62
C TYR A 111 -20.02 19.21 11.42
N ASP A 112 -18.88 19.77 10.98
CA ASP A 112 -18.76 20.66 9.83
C ASP A 112 -18.52 19.92 8.49
N CYS A 113 -18.39 18.60 8.49
CA CYS A 113 -18.44 17.83 7.25
C CYS A 113 -19.91 17.78 6.77
N SER A 114 -20.26 18.63 5.81
CA SER A 114 -21.55 18.59 5.11
C SER A 114 -21.93 17.14 4.72
N PRO A 115 -23.22 16.75 4.76
CA PRO A 115 -23.69 15.36 4.65
C PRO A 115 -23.27 14.61 3.36
N ASN A 116 -22.72 15.30 2.36
CA ASN A 116 -22.18 14.70 1.15
C ASN A 116 -20.71 14.24 1.29
N LEU A 117 -19.93 14.80 2.22
CA LEU A 117 -18.51 14.48 2.40
C LEU A 117 -18.29 13.26 3.30
N CYS A 118 -19.13 13.03 4.31
CA CYS A 118 -19.02 11.84 5.17
C CYS A 118 -19.30 10.55 4.39
N HIS A 119 -20.25 10.58 3.45
CA HIS A 119 -20.51 9.42 2.58
C HIS A 119 -19.31 9.02 1.71
N GLU A 120 -18.46 9.98 1.30
CA GLU A 120 -17.28 9.69 0.47
C GLU A 120 -16.14 9.05 1.25
N LYS A 121 -15.92 9.48 2.51
CA LYS A 121 -14.89 8.89 3.39
C LYS A 121 -15.17 7.42 3.71
N ASP A 122 -16.45 7.10 3.82
CA ASP A 122 -16.96 5.83 4.29
C ASP A 122 -17.26 4.85 3.13
N LEU A 123 -17.51 5.34 1.92
CA LEU A 123 -17.86 4.51 0.75
C LEU A 123 -16.80 3.44 0.45
N ALA A 124 -15.51 3.80 0.48
CA ALA A 124 -14.41 2.88 0.21
C ALA A 124 -14.41 1.67 1.16
N PHE A 125 -14.82 1.89 2.41
CA PHE A 125 -14.91 0.84 3.40
C PHE A 125 -16.18 -0.02 3.22
N ILE A 126 -17.36 0.57 2.94
CA ILE A 126 -18.58 -0.21 2.59
C ILE A 126 -18.30 -1.14 1.43
N GLU A 127 -17.66 -0.60 0.41
CA GLU A 127 -17.31 -1.30 -0.80
C GLU A 127 -16.35 -2.46 -0.52
N SER A 128 -15.32 -2.24 0.28
CA SER A 128 -14.37 -3.27 0.69
C SER A 128 -15.03 -4.37 1.51
N MET A 129 -15.89 -3.97 2.45
CA MET A 129 -16.65 -4.88 3.29
C MET A 129 -17.55 -5.78 2.48
N GLY A 130 -18.37 -5.22 1.58
CA GLY A 130 -19.31 -6.00 0.78
C GLY A 130 -18.65 -7.14 0.01
N GLU A 131 -17.42 -6.93 -0.48
CA GLU A 131 -16.65 -7.97 -1.16
C GLU A 131 -15.97 -8.95 -0.20
N LEU A 132 -15.38 -8.48 0.91
CA LEU A 132 -14.74 -9.34 1.91
C LEU A 132 -15.72 -10.25 2.63
N MET A 133 -16.96 -9.80 2.78
CA MET A 133 -17.99 -10.52 3.52
C MET A 133 -18.23 -11.94 2.98
N LYS A 134 -17.96 -12.18 1.69
CA LYS A 134 -18.04 -13.53 1.08
C LYS A 134 -16.95 -14.49 1.55
N HIS A 135 -15.86 -13.96 2.12
CA HIS A 135 -14.62 -14.66 2.45
C HIS A 135 -14.30 -14.64 3.95
N VAL A 136 -15.18 -14.04 4.76
CA VAL A 136 -15.15 -14.10 6.22
C VAL A 136 -16.18 -15.10 6.72
N SER A 137 -15.90 -15.74 7.84
CA SER A 137 -16.79 -16.73 8.43
C SER A 137 -17.03 -16.46 9.91
N GLY A 138 -18.11 -17.01 10.46
CA GLY A 138 -18.38 -16.98 11.90
C GLY A 138 -19.54 -16.07 12.33
N SER A 139 -19.73 -15.98 13.65
CA SER A 139 -20.85 -15.28 14.30
C SER A 139 -20.89 -13.78 14.01
N ALA A 140 -19.76 -13.20 13.63
CA ALA A 140 -19.64 -11.79 13.30
C ALA A 140 -20.25 -11.43 11.93
N TYR A 141 -20.19 -12.37 10.97
CA TYR A 141 -20.84 -12.23 9.66
C TYR A 141 -22.38 -12.17 9.80
N SER A 142 -22.94 -13.08 10.60
CA SER A 142 -24.38 -13.11 10.90
C SER A 142 -24.85 -11.86 11.64
N LYS A 143 -24.04 -11.34 12.57
CA LYS A 143 -24.33 -10.07 13.27
C LYS A 143 -24.31 -8.88 12.32
N TYR A 144 -23.32 -8.76 11.43
CA TYR A 144 -23.29 -7.71 10.42
C TYR A 144 -24.54 -7.73 9.53
N LEU A 145 -24.94 -8.90 9.00
CA LEU A 145 -26.14 -9.03 8.18
C LEU A 145 -27.42 -8.64 8.95
N SER A 146 -27.52 -9.03 10.22
CA SER A 146 -28.65 -8.62 11.07
C SER A 146 -28.69 -7.11 11.32
N MET A 147 -27.54 -6.44 11.30
CA MET A 147 -27.44 -4.99 11.45
C MET A 147 -27.75 -4.22 10.17
N GLN A 148 -27.45 -4.77 8.99
CA GLN A 148 -27.91 -4.19 7.72
C GLN A 148 -29.45 -4.13 7.64
N ALA A 149 -30.15 -5.07 8.28
CA ALA A 149 -31.61 -5.04 8.37
C ALA A 149 -32.15 -3.95 9.33
N LEU A 150 -31.29 -3.36 10.17
CA LEU A 150 -31.63 -2.23 11.04
C LEU A 150 -31.31 -0.86 10.40
N VAL A 151 -30.84 -0.84 9.15
CA VAL A 151 -30.76 0.39 8.36
C VAL A 151 -32.20 0.87 8.15
N LEU A 152 -32.59 1.92 8.86
CA LEU A 152 -33.83 2.60 8.57
C LEU A 152 -33.81 3.02 7.08
N PRO A 153 -34.92 2.87 6.34
CA PRO A 153 -34.98 3.25 4.94
C PRO A 153 -34.42 4.66 4.76
N LYS A 154 -33.55 4.82 3.76
CA LYS A 154 -32.85 6.07 3.38
C LYS A 154 -33.79 7.29 3.28
N ASP A 155 -35.09 7.04 3.12
CA ASP A 155 -36.14 8.04 2.90
C ASP A 155 -36.77 8.61 4.19
N SER A 156 -36.34 8.18 5.38
CA SER A 156 -36.90 8.69 6.65
C SER A 156 -36.45 10.11 7.03
N TRP A 157 -35.56 10.73 6.24
CA TRP A 157 -35.16 12.12 6.45
C TRP A 157 -36.35 13.09 6.32
N SER A 158 -37.27 12.77 5.41
CA SER A 158 -38.50 13.52 5.18
C SER A 158 -39.53 13.35 6.30
N SER A 159 -39.43 12.27 7.06
CA SER A 159 -40.33 11.93 8.18
C SER A 159 -39.73 12.21 9.56
N ALA A 160 -38.57 12.89 9.63
CA ALA A 160 -37.99 13.38 10.88
C ALA A 160 -38.51 14.80 11.20
N TRP A 161 -39.33 14.89 12.24
CA TRP A 161 -40.13 16.08 12.58
C TRP A 161 -39.31 17.15 13.31
N THR A 162 -38.23 16.75 13.98
CA THR A 162 -37.37 17.65 14.77
C THR A 162 -35.89 17.44 14.46
N GLN A 163 -35.06 18.45 14.77
CA GLN A 163 -33.61 18.37 14.63
C GLN A 163 -33.03 17.21 15.45
N ASP A 164 -33.53 16.99 16.67
CA ASP A 164 -33.11 15.88 17.53
C ASP A 164 -33.36 14.50 16.91
N GLN A 165 -34.46 14.33 16.16
CA GLN A 165 -34.75 13.07 15.45
C GLN A 165 -33.83 12.86 14.24
N ARG A 166 -33.45 13.95 13.56
CA ARG A 166 -32.46 13.89 12.46
C ARG A 166 -31.08 13.55 12.99
N ASP A 167 -30.70 14.16 14.11
CA ASP A 167 -29.45 13.90 14.80
C ASP A 167 -29.42 12.48 15.38
N LEU A 168 -30.54 11.95 15.88
CA LEU A 168 -30.68 10.56 16.31
C LEU A 168 -30.55 9.58 15.14
N ASN A 169 -31.21 9.84 14.00
CA ASN A 169 -31.08 9.01 12.80
C ASN A 169 -29.65 9.01 12.25
N LEU A 170 -28.97 10.16 12.27
CA LEU A 170 -27.55 10.28 11.96
C LEU A 170 -26.70 9.44 12.92
N ARG A 171 -26.87 9.61 14.24
CA ARG A 171 -26.17 8.81 15.26
C ARG A 171 -26.39 7.30 15.08
N THR A 172 -27.61 6.88 14.74
CA THR A 172 -27.92 5.45 14.57
C THR A 172 -27.22 4.86 13.34
N ASN A 173 -27.10 5.62 12.24
CA ASN A 173 -26.34 5.18 11.07
C ASN A 173 -24.83 5.15 11.32
N TYR A 174 -24.28 6.12 12.05
CA TYR A 174 -22.86 6.12 12.46
C TYR A 174 -22.54 5.00 13.48
N ASP A 175 -23.45 4.74 14.43
CA ASP A 175 -23.29 3.65 15.41
C ASP A 175 -23.40 2.26 14.76
N ASN A 176 -24.30 2.09 13.80
CA ASN A 176 -24.38 0.85 13.01
C ASN A 176 -23.09 0.59 12.23
N TRP A 177 -22.42 1.67 11.83
CA TRP A 177 -21.13 1.65 11.16
C TRP A 177 -19.98 1.26 12.08
N ALA A 178 -19.89 1.86 13.27
CA ALA A 178 -18.95 1.46 14.32
C ALA A 178 -19.06 -0.04 14.61
N ARG A 179 -20.29 -0.49 14.82
CA ARG A 179 -20.60 -1.87 15.16
C ARG A 179 -20.36 -2.81 13.98
N GLY A 180 -20.57 -2.35 12.74
CA GLY A 180 -20.20 -3.04 11.52
C GLY A 180 -18.69 -3.24 11.39
N LEU A 181 -17.89 -2.19 11.66
CA LEU A 181 -16.43 -2.21 11.75
C LEU A 181 -15.94 -3.20 12.81
N THR A 182 -16.53 -3.15 14.00
CA THR A 182 -16.21 -4.08 15.10
C THR A 182 -16.49 -5.51 14.66
N ASN A 183 -17.67 -5.80 14.14
CA ASN A 183 -18.05 -7.14 13.70
C ASN A 183 -17.19 -7.63 12.51
N LEU A 184 -16.78 -6.76 11.59
CA LEU A 184 -15.88 -7.14 10.51
C LEU A 184 -14.51 -7.54 11.05
N ALA A 185 -13.96 -6.76 11.98
CA ALA A 185 -12.71 -7.10 12.67
C ALA A 185 -12.77 -8.48 13.34
N PHE A 186 -13.91 -8.83 13.94
CA PHE A 186 -14.17 -10.19 14.43
C PHE A 186 -14.23 -11.25 13.31
N GLY A 187 -14.67 -10.88 12.10
CA GLY A 187 -14.80 -11.78 10.95
C GLY A 187 -13.53 -11.97 10.12
N ILE A 188 -12.63 -10.97 10.06
CA ILE A 188 -11.30 -11.08 9.41
C ILE A 188 -10.22 -11.60 10.36
N ASN A 189 -10.59 -11.95 11.59
CA ASN A 189 -9.71 -12.50 12.61
C ASN A 189 -8.89 -13.70 12.05
N PRO A 190 -7.54 -13.62 12.09
CA PRO A 190 -6.66 -14.68 11.56
C PRO A 190 -6.60 -15.95 12.43
N SER A 191 -7.41 -16.03 13.48
CA SER A 191 -7.54 -17.19 14.36
C SER A 191 -8.29 -18.31 13.68
N SER A 192 -7.83 -19.55 13.83
CA SER A 192 -8.65 -20.71 13.47
C SER A 192 -9.88 -20.89 14.37
N ASN A 193 -9.95 -20.18 15.50
CA ASN A 193 -11.05 -20.26 16.46
C ASN A 193 -11.74 -18.88 16.60
N PRO A 194 -13.03 -18.76 16.25
CA PRO A 194 -13.75 -17.48 16.28
C PRO A 194 -13.95 -16.90 17.69
N TYR A 195 -13.72 -17.68 18.75
CA TYR A 195 -13.78 -17.21 20.14
C TYR A 195 -12.47 -16.59 20.63
N VAL A 196 -11.38 -16.75 19.88
CA VAL A 196 -10.07 -16.19 20.20
C VAL A 196 -9.76 -15.08 19.20
N GLN A 197 -9.71 -13.83 19.65
CA GLN A 197 -9.41 -12.67 18.81
C GLN A 197 -7.92 -12.42 18.74
N ILE A 198 -7.44 -11.99 17.57
CA ILE A 198 -6.02 -11.72 17.33
C ILE A 198 -5.88 -10.35 16.68
N PHE A 199 -5.00 -9.53 17.25
CA PHE A 199 -4.73 -8.19 16.79
C PHE A 199 -3.22 -8.06 16.54
N ASP A 200 -2.83 -7.86 15.28
CA ASP A 200 -1.45 -7.54 14.96
C ASP A 200 -1.18 -6.04 15.16
N GLN A 201 -0.38 -5.73 16.17
CA GLN A 201 -0.01 -4.36 16.56
C GLN A 201 1.12 -3.80 15.70
N THR A 202 1.85 -4.67 14.99
CA THR A 202 3.03 -4.25 14.22
C THR A 202 2.62 -3.43 13.01
N VAL A 203 1.47 -3.80 12.41
CA VAL A 203 0.82 -3.06 11.33
C VAL A 203 0.33 -1.69 11.83
N ALA A 204 -0.37 -1.65 12.97
CA ALA A 204 -0.87 -0.40 13.56
C ALA A 204 0.27 0.57 13.92
N ASN A 205 1.38 0.03 14.43
CA ASN A 205 2.57 0.81 14.79
C ASN A 205 3.46 1.18 13.59
N LYS A 206 3.06 0.85 12.36
CA LYS A 206 3.83 1.13 11.13
C LYS A 206 5.26 0.59 11.18
N SER A 207 5.51 -0.52 11.88
CA SER A 207 6.87 -1.05 12.02
C SER A 207 7.39 -1.56 10.68
N LEU A 208 8.60 -1.15 10.32
CA LEU A 208 9.27 -1.55 9.08
C LEU A 208 9.90 -2.96 9.16
N ASN A 209 9.79 -3.60 10.32
CA ASN A 209 10.39 -4.90 10.58
C ASN A 209 9.37 -6.04 10.55
N ILE A 210 8.15 -5.85 10.04
CA ILE A 210 7.09 -6.88 9.96
C ILE A 210 7.56 -8.25 9.45
N SER A 211 8.47 -8.27 8.47
CA SER A 211 9.05 -9.52 7.93
C SER A 211 10.07 -10.20 8.85
N ARG A 212 10.47 -9.53 9.94
CA ARG A 212 11.47 -9.96 10.93
C ARG A 212 10.90 -10.00 12.35
N GLU A 213 9.84 -9.26 12.64
CA GLU A 213 9.22 -9.23 13.95
C GLU A 213 7.72 -8.95 13.88
N ARG A 214 6.98 -9.50 14.84
CA ARG A 214 5.54 -9.31 14.99
C ARG A 214 5.21 -9.15 16.46
N GLU A 215 4.27 -8.27 16.74
CA GLU A 215 3.66 -8.01 18.04
C GLU A 215 2.17 -8.24 17.89
N ILE A 216 1.67 -9.24 18.61
CA ILE A 216 0.34 -9.80 18.42
C ILE A 216 -0.35 -9.85 19.78
N THR A 217 -1.51 -9.23 19.88
CA THR A 217 -2.40 -9.35 21.04
C THR A 217 -3.42 -10.44 20.76
N VAL A 218 -3.56 -11.38 21.68
CA VAL A 218 -4.51 -12.50 21.58
C VAL A 218 -5.47 -12.43 22.76
N ILE A 219 -6.77 -12.48 22.50
CA ILE A 219 -7.81 -12.28 23.51
C ILE A 219 -8.78 -13.46 23.48
N ASN A 220 -8.98 -14.09 24.64
CA ASN A 220 -10.11 -14.98 24.88
C ASN A 220 -10.99 -14.36 25.95
N ALA A 221 -12.13 -13.80 25.53
CA ALA A 221 -13.12 -13.20 26.41
C ALA A 221 -14.24 -14.18 26.81
N THR A 222 -14.05 -15.49 26.58
CA THR A 222 -15.02 -16.51 26.98
C THR A 222 -14.71 -17.05 28.37
N SER A 223 -15.72 -17.67 29.00
CA SER A 223 -15.61 -18.32 30.31
C SER A 223 -14.88 -19.66 30.28
N SER A 224 -14.56 -20.18 29.10
CA SER A 224 -13.84 -21.43 28.92
C SER A 224 -12.49 -21.22 28.23
N LYS A 225 -11.58 -22.16 28.47
CA LYS A 225 -10.32 -22.25 27.75
C LYS A 225 -10.61 -22.50 26.27
N GLN A 226 -9.91 -21.81 25.38
CA GLN A 226 -10.05 -21.94 23.94
C GLN A 226 -8.72 -22.36 23.32
N ASP A 227 -8.75 -23.31 22.39
CA ASP A 227 -7.59 -23.64 21.57
C ASP A 227 -7.71 -22.92 20.23
N ALA A 228 -6.61 -22.30 19.79
CA ALA A 228 -6.55 -21.58 18.53
C ALA A 228 -5.23 -21.86 17.81
N GLN A 229 -5.29 -21.87 16.49
CA GLN A 229 -4.13 -21.82 15.62
C GLN A 229 -3.98 -20.40 15.06
N ILE A 230 -2.76 -19.87 15.10
CA ILE A 230 -2.43 -18.56 14.55
C ILE A 230 -1.41 -18.72 13.45
N SER A 231 -1.77 -18.30 12.24
CA SER A 231 -0.81 -18.09 11.15
C SER A 231 -0.15 -16.71 11.30
N ILE A 232 1.16 -16.67 11.06
CA ILE A 232 1.96 -15.44 11.04
C ILE A 232 2.59 -15.33 9.65
N PRO A 233 1.87 -14.74 8.68
CA PRO A 233 2.33 -14.68 7.29
C PRO A 233 3.52 -13.72 7.11
N TYR A 234 4.15 -13.75 5.93
CA TYR A 234 5.15 -12.78 5.45
C TYR A 234 6.50 -12.71 6.20
N LEU A 235 6.78 -13.66 7.08
CA LEU A 235 8.12 -13.77 7.67
C LEU A 235 9.17 -14.18 6.62
N LYS A 236 10.30 -13.47 6.56
CA LYS A 236 11.44 -13.87 5.73
C LYS A 236 11.94 -15.26 6.11
N ASN A 237 12.47 -16.00 5.13
CA ASN A 237 13.09 -17.30 5.40
C ASN A 237 14.16 -17.17 6.49
N GLY A 238 14.01 -17.96 7.55
CA GLY A 238 14.81 -17.78 8.75
C GLY A 238 14.28 -18.52 9.97
N THR A 239 14.96 -18.28 11.09
CA THR A 239 14.60 -18.78 12.42
C THR A 239 14.18 -17.62 13.30
N TYR A 240 13.17 -17.87 14.11
CA TYR A 240 12.49 -16.87 14.93
C TYR A 240 12.37 -17.35 16.37
N GLN A 241 12.44 -16.41 17.30
CA GLN A 241 12.12 -16.61 18.71
C GLN A 241 10.74 -16.05 18.98
N LEU A 242 9.89 -16.87 19.60
CA LEU A 242 8.58 -16.47 20.08
C LEU A 242 8.67 -16.11 21.55
N TYR A 243 7.90 -15.10 21.93
CA TYR A 243 7.74 -14.62 23.28
C TYR A 243 6.25 -14.70 23.63
N TYR A 244 5.97 -15.15 24.85
CA TYR A 244 4.65 -15.22 25.43
C TYR A 244 4.65 -14.35 26.68
N ASN A 245 3.82 -13.30 26.70
CA ASN A 245 3.79 -12.27 27.74
C ASN A 245 5.20 -11.76 28.11
N GLY A 246 6.00 -11.47 27.08
CA GLY A 246 7.38 -10.97 27.22
C GLY A 246 8.44 -12.02 27.55
N LYS A 247 8.06 -13.27 27.88
CA LYS A 247 9.01 -14.35 28.20
C LYS A 247 9.33 -15.21 26.97
N PRO A 248 10.59 -15.61 26.74
CA PRO A 248 10.91 -16.55 25.67
C PRO A 248 10.09 -17.84 25.81
N TRP A 249 9.42 -18.24 24.73
CA TRP A 249 8.53 -19.40 24.75
C TRP A 249 9.06 -20.54 23.88
N LYS A 250 9.11 -20.36 22.56
CA LYS A 250 9.61 -21.39 21.62
C LYS A 250 10.36 -20.78 20.45
N LYS A 251 11.22 -21.57 19.82
CA LYS A 251 11.85 -21.23 18.54
C LYS A 251 11.09 -21.91 17.41
N SER A 252 11.03 -21.25 16.26
CA SER A 252 10.35 -21.77 15.08
C SER A 252 11.00 -21.25 13.80
N THR A 253 10.66 -21.85 12.66
CA THR A 253 11.02 -21.34 11.34
C THR A 253 9.89 -20.47 10.78
N ALA A 254 10.21 -19.61 9.81
CA ALA A 254 9.21 -18.84 9.07
C ALA A 254 8.10 -19.74 8.51
N HIS A 255 8.47 -20.84 7.85
CA HIS A 255 7.53 -21.78 7.24
C HIS A 255 6.52 -22.36 8.25
N VAL A 256 6.98 -22.76 9.45
CA VAL A 256 6.10 -23.28 10.50
C VAL A 256 5.18 -22.19 11.06
N LEU A 257 5.68 -20.96 11.21
CA LEU A 257 4.87 -19.84 11.70
C LEU A 257 3.82 -19.39 10.70
N GLN A 258 4.15 -19.42 9.40
CA GLN A 258 3.21 -19.14 8.31
C GLN A 258 2.15 -20.25 8.19
N ALA A 259 2.53 -21.53 8.34
CA ALA A 259 1.59 -22.64 8.39
C ALA A 259 0.69 -22.59 9.64
N GLY A 260 1.16 -21.92 10.68
CA GLY A 260 0.41 -21.59 11.87
C GLY A 260 0.76 -22.44 13.09
N ILE A 261 0.64 -21.83 14.26
CA ILE A 261 0.96 -22.42 15.54
C ILE A 261 -0.27 -22.56 16.41
N THR A 262 -0.47 -23.74 16.98
CA THR A 262 -1.53 -23.99 17.95
C THR A 262 -1.10 -23.59 19.35
N PHE A 263 -1.99 -22.99 20.11
CA PHE A 263 -1.88 -22.84 21.55
C PHE A 263 -3.24 -22.66 22.22
N SER A 264 -3.21 -22.85 23.52
CA SER A 264 -4.36 -22.67 24.38
C SER A 264 -4.39 -21.28 25.01
N VAL A 265 -5.55 -20.64 24.94
CA VAL A 265 -5.82 -19.34 25.56
C VAL A 265 -6.74 -19.55 26.77
N PRO A 266 -6.29 -19.25 28.00
CA PRO A 266 -7.14 -19.34 29.19
C PRO A 266 -8.40 -18.45 29.08
N PRO A 267 -9.46 -18.74 29.85
CA PRO A 267 -10.66 -17.90 29.86
C PRO A 267 -10.36 -16.48 30.34
N ASN A 268 -11.13 -15.50 29.86
CA ASN A 268 -11.05 -14.08 30.23
C ASN A 268 -9.61 -13.52 30.30
N THR A 269 -8.80 -13.82 29.29
CA THR A 269 -7.36 -13.51 29.29
C THR A 269 -6.96 -12.79 28.01
N THR A 270 -6.03 -11.84 28.18
CA THR A 270 -5.27 -11.21 27.10
C THR A 270 -3.82 -11.67 27.16
N ILE A 271 -3.28 -12.14 26.03
CA ILE A 271 -1.91 -12.62 25.86
C ILE A 271 -1.21 -11.69 24.87
N LYS A 272 0.02 -11.31 25.17
CA LYS A 272 0.94 -10.68 24.22
C LYS A 272 1.89 -11.72 23.66
N LEU A 273 1.74 -12.03 22.38
CA LEU A 273 2.70 -12.80 21.62
C LEU A 273 3.63 -11.85 20.88
N ALA A 274 4.93 -12.15 20.89
CA ALA A 274 5.86 -11.49 19.99
C ALA A 274 6.71 -12.51 19.25
N VAL A 275 7.03 -12.24 18.00
CA VAL A 275 7.92 -13.03 17.16
C VAL A 275 9.08 -12.13 16.80
N LYS A 276 10.33 -12.59 16.97
CA LYS A 276 11.53 -11.82 16.60
C LYS A 276 12.53 -12.71 15.88
N ALA A 277 13.06 -12.22 14.76
CA ALA A 277 14.06 -12.92 13.98
C ALA A 277 15.32 -13.18 14.81
N LYS A 278 15.81 -14.42 14.78
CA LYS A 278 17.11 -14.81 15.33
C LYS A 278 18.16 -14.92 14.24
N LYS A 279 17.78 -15.46 13.09
CA LYS A 279 18.64 -15.55 11.90
C LYS A 279 17.75 -15.48 10.67
N ILE A 280 18.05 -14.55 9.79
CA ILE A 280 17.45 -14.47 8.44
C ILE A 280 18.42 -15.16 7.48
N LEU A 281 17.88 -16.00 6.59
CA LEU A 281 18.63 -16.55 5.48
C LEU A 281 18.54 -15.53 4.34
N ASP A 282 19.65 -14.82 4.10
CA ASP A 282 19.74 -13.96 2.93
C ASP A 282 20.00 -14.82 1.69
N GLU A 283 19.10 -14.76 0.72
CA GLU A 283 19.23 -15.44 -0.58
C GLU A 283 20.33 -14.80 -1.47
N ASN A 284 21.14 -13.89 -0.93
CA ASN A 284 22.12 -13.10 -1.67
C ASN A 284 23.52 -13.73 -1.83
N ASN A 285 23.77 -14.94 -1.31
CA ASN A 285 25.11 -15.55 -1.44
C ASN A 285 25.26 -16.43 -2.69
N LEU A 286 24.84 -15.93 -3.85
CA LEU A 286 25.24 -16.45 -5.15
C LEU A 286 25.66 -15.31 -6.09
N SER A 287 26.99 -15.15 -6.18
CA SER A 287 27.80 -14.49 -7.21
C SER A 287 28.31 -13.07 -6.96
N GLU A 288 29.46 -12.97 -6.29
CA GLU A 288 30.52 -12.06 -6.72
C GLU A 288 31.23 -12.69 -7.94
N LYS A 289 30.94 -12.14 -9.12
CA LYS A 289 31.81 -12.25 -10.29
C LYS A 289 31.71 -10.89 -10.96
N ALA A 290 32.83 -10.17 -11.06
CA ALA A 290 32.88 -8.82 -11.61
C ALA A 290 32.19 -8.76 -12.98
N SER A 291 30.96 -8.23 -13.03
CA SER A 291 30.26 -7.93 -14.27
C SER A 291 30.81 -6.64 -14.87
N LYS A 292 30.63 -6.47 -16.19
CA LYS A 292 30.89 -5.18 -16.86
C LYS A 292 29.76 -4.20 -16.52
N PRO A 293 29.99 -2.87 -16.58
CA PRO A 293 28.91 -1.89 -16.49
C PRO A 293 27.84 -2.14 -17.54
N ILE A 294 26.57 -1.99 -17.15
CA ILE A 294 25.39 -2.19 -18.01
C ILE A 294 24.65 -0.87 -18.14
N LEU A 295 24.14 -0.56 -19.34
CA LEU A 295 23.28 0.60 -19.53
C LEU A 295 21.89 0.34 -18.95
N LEU A 296 21.35 1.30 -18.21
CA LEU A 296 19.97 1.29 -17.72
C LEU A 296 18.96 1.27 -18.89
N SER A 297 19.33 1.84 -20.04
CA SER A 297 18.53 1.79 -21.28
C SER A 297 18.50 0.42 -21.95
N ASP A 298 19.43 -0.48 -21.61
CA ASP A 298 19.43 -1.87 -22.07
C ASP A 298 18.59 -2.78 -21.15
N LEU A 299 18.25 -2.28 -19.96
CA LEU A 299 17.32 -2.96 -19.06
C LEU A 299 15.89 -2.58 -19.40
N THR A 300 15.02 -3.58 -19.37
CA THR A 300 13.57 -3.36 -19.39
C THR A 300 13.12 -3.04 -17.97
N PRO A 301 12.54 -1.86 -17.69
CA PRO A 301 11.92 -1.62 -16.40
C PRO A 301 10.79 -2.63 -16.20
N PHE A 302 10.68 -3.23 -15.01
CA PHE A 302 9.60 -4.19 -14.75
C PHE A 302 8.25 -3.49 -14.62
N GLU A 303 8.28 -2.17 -14.42
CA GLU A 303 7.12 -1.32 -14.53
C GLU A 303 7.49 0.09 -14.99
N ALA A 304 6.66 0.67 -15.85
CA ALA A 304 6.77 2.04 -16.30
C ALA A 304 5.37 2.67 -16.25
N GLN A 305 5.22 3.73 -15.47
CA GLN A 305 3.94 4.41 -15.26
C GLN A 305 4.03 5.87 -15.74
N ARG A 306 2.94 6.32 -16.35
CA ARG A 306 2.64 7.74 -16.57
C ARG A 306 1.19 7.99 -16.15
N GLY A 307 0.90 9.16 -15.60
CA GLY A 307 -0.47 9.51 -15.15
C GLY A 307 -1.52 9.30 -16.25
N VAL A 308 -2.75 8.92 -15.85
CA VAL A 308 -3.88 8.71 -16.78
C VAL A 308 -4.17 9.99 -17.56
N GLY A 309 -4.33 9.88 -18.88
CA GLY A 309 -4.59 11.02 -19.78
C GLY A 309 -3.33 11.66 -20.39
N ASN A 310 -2.13 11.27 -19.94
CA ASN A 310 -0.88 11.77 -20.50
C ASN A 310 -0.50 11.09 -21.83
N PRO A 311 0.16 11.79 -22.76
CA PRO A 311 0.58 11.23 -24.05
C PRO A 311 1.51 10.02 -23.88
N GLN A 312 1.31 9.02 -24.75
CA GLN A 312 2.18 7.86 -24.91
C GLN A 312 3.28 8.18 -25.94
N PRO A 313 4.46 7.55 -25.85
CA PRO A 313 4.85 6.47 -24.92
C PRO A 313 5.15 6.97 -23.49
N VAL A 314 5.35 6.05 -22.53
CA VAL A 314 5.75 6.39 -21.15
C VAL A 314 7.18 6.94 -21.10
N PHE A 315 8.07 6.39 -21.93
CA PHE A 315 9.45 6.81 -22.13
C PHE A 315 9.97 6.28 -23.47
N GLN A 316 11.14 6.75 -23.90
CA GLN A 316 11.85 6.26 -25.09
C GLN A 316 13.26 5.80 -24.72
N THR A 317 13.76 4.76 -25.38
CA THR A 317 15.15 4.29 -25.23
C THR A 317 16.00 4.81 -26.39
N ASN A 318 17.21 5.31 -26.07
CA ASN A 318 18.20 5.80 -27.04
C ASN A 318 17.67 6.91 -27.98
N ARG A 319 16.61 7.59 -27.55
CA ARG A 319 15.87 8.65 -28.24
C ARG A 319 15.28 9.60 -27.20
N THR A 320 15.02 10.85 -27.59
CA THR A 320 14.24 11.81 -26.80
C THR A 320 12.81 11.30 -26.63
N PHE A 321 12.04 11.92 -25.74
CA PHE A 321 10.65 11.53 -25.52
C PHE A 321 9.80 11.60 -26.81
N GLN A 322 10.10 12.54 -27.72
CA GLN A 322 9.45 12.64 -29.03
C GLN A 322 9.95 11.63 -30.07
N GLY A 323 11.00 10.86 -29.77
CA GLY A 323 11.58 9.88 -30.68
C GLY A 323 12.73 10.41 -31.54
N ASN A 324 13.24 11.61 -31.27
CA ASN A 324 14.38 12.18 -31.98
C ASN A 324 15.72 11.68 -31.39
N PRO A 325 16.86 11.86 -32.08
CA PRO A 325 18.18 11.53 -31.52
C PRO A 325 18.45 12.29 -30.21
N LEU A 326 19.06 11.63 -29.23
CA LEU A 326 19.43 12.27 -27.96
C LEU A 326 20.51 13.34 -28.20
N GLN A 327 20.22 14.58 -27.81
CA GLN A 327 21.15 15.70 -27.91
C GLN A 327 21.17 16.51 -26.62
N VAL A 328 22.37 16.94 -26.22
CA VAL A 328 22.58 17.91 -25.14
C VAL A 328 23.53 18.98 -25.65
N GLY A 329 23.04 20.22 -25.76
CA GLY A 329 23.76 21.27 -26.48
C GLY A 329 24.08 20.84 -27.92
N ASN A 330 25.35 20.91 -28.33
CA ASN A 330 25.78 20.50 -29.67
C ASN A 330 26.27 19.03 -29.75
N HIS A 331 26.14 18.25 -28.68
CA HIS A 331 26.63 16.88 -28.61
C HIS A 331 25.48 15.88 -28.79
N SER A 332 25.69 14.88 -29.65
CA SER A 332 24.77 13.76 -29.84
C SER A 332 25.20 12.56 -29.02
N TYR A 333 24.23 11.87 -28.42
CA TYR A 333 24.45 10.71 -27.57
C TYR A 333 23.76 9.49 -28.15
N GLN A 334 24.44 8.35 -28.10
CA GLN A 334 23.90 7.08 -28.60
C GLN A 334 22.99 6.40 -27.57
N TYR A 335 23.24 6.63 -26.28
CA TYR A 335 22.60 5.88 -25.19
C TYR A 335 21.92 6.79 -24.18
N GLY A 336 20.71 6.42 -23.77
CA GLY A 336 19.96 7.15 -22.76
C GLY A 336 18.48 6.83 -22.72
N LEU A 337 17.75 7.58 -21.89
CA LEU A 337 16.30 7.52 -21.74
C LEU A 337 15.71 8.90 -21.99
N GLY A 338 14.75 8.99 -22.91
CA GLY A 338 13.93 10.17 -23.14
C GLY A 338 12.66 10.13 -22.30
N LEU A 339 12.47 11.12 -21.43
CA LEU A 339 11.43 11.14 -20.39
C LEU A 339 10.62 12.44 -20.45
N ALA A 340 9.39 12.38 -19.93
CA ALA A 340 8.55 13.57 -19.75
C ALA A 340 7.78 13.47 -18.43
N ALA A 341 7.64 14.57 -17.68
CA ALA A 341 6.86 14.57 -16.46
C ALA A 341 5.38 14.27 -16.75
N ASN A 342 4.63 13.51 -15.95
CA ASN A 342 5.02 12.75 -14.76
C ASN A 342 5.27 11.29 -15.11
N THR A 343 6.53 10.85 -15.11
CA THR A 343 6.94 9.47 -15.44
C THR A 343 7.61 8.81 -14.24
N VAL A 344 7.29 7.54 -13.98
CA VAL A 344 7.93 6.69 -12.98
C VAL A 344 8.37 5.39 -13.63
N LEU A 345 9.66 5.06 -13.54
CA LEU A 345 10.25 3.82 -14.02
C LEU A 345 10.79 3.01 -12.85
N PHE A 346 10.54 1.69 -12.86
CA PHE A 346 11.01 0.76 -11.84
C PHE A 346 11.93 -0.29 -12.45
N TYR A 347 13.17 -0.35 -11.95
CA TYR A 347 14.20 -1.29 -12.40
C TYR A 347 14.53 -2.28 -11.30
N ARG A 348 14.56 -3.58 -11.63
CA ARG A 348 15.02 -4.62 -10.72
C ARG A 348 16.52 -4.80 -10.89
N LEU A 349 17.26 -4.43 -9.87
CA LEU A 349 18.73 -4.48 -9.84
C LEU A 349 19.27 -5.80 -9.30
N ASN A 350 18.45 -6.55 -8.54
CA ASN A 350 18.84 -7.82 -7.90
C ASN A 350 20.13 -7.71 -7.08
N LYS A 351 20.43 -6.51 -6.53
CA LYS A 351 21.62 -6.24 -5.70
C LYS A 351 22.95 -6.48 -6.40
N LYS A 352 22.96 -6.42 -7.73
CA LYS A 352 24.13 -6.71 -8.58
C LYS A 352 25.01 -5.50 -8.86
N TYR A 353 24.65 -4.32 -8.35
CA TYR A 353 25.27 -3.06 -8.72
C TYR A 353 25.63 -2.24 -7.49
N SER A 354 26.81 -1.63 -7.52
CA SER A 354 27.36 -0.75 -6.50
C SER A 354 27.02 0.72 -6.75
N SER A 355 26.79 1.16 -7.99
CA SER A 355 26.37 2.53 -8.30
C SER A 355 25.65 2.73 -9.65
N LEU A 356 24.92 3.84 -9.79
CA LEU A 356 24.40 4.37 -11.05
C LEU A 356 25.12 5.68 -11.37
N LYS A 357 25.68 5.80 -12.58
CA LYS A 357 26.18 7.07 -13.12
C LYS A 357 25.33 7.51 -14.31
N ALA A 358 24.98 8.78 -14.39
CA ALA A 358 24.25 9.33 -15.54
C ALA A 358 24.43 10.84 -15.64
N THR A 359 24.02 11.43 -16.76
CA THR A 359 23.86 12.89 -16.89
C THR A 359 22.39 13.22 -17.12
N LEU A 360 21.83 14.08 -16.27
CA LEU A 360 20.50 14.66 -16.42
C LEU A 360 20.60 15.93 -17.25
N ALA A 361 19.82 16.04 -18.32
CA ALA A 361 19.75 17.25 -19.12
C ALA A 361 18.35 17.44 -19.68
N LEU A 362 17.82 18.67 -19.67
CA LEU A 362 16.58 18.96 -20.37
C LEU A 362 16.69 18.58 -21.85
N ASP A 363 15.54 18.21 -22.41
CA ASP A 363 15.46 17.95 -23.83
C ASP A 363 15.76 19.22 -24.62
N ASN A 364 16.78 19.19 -25.48
CA ASN A 364 17.21 20.34 -26.28
C ASN A 364 16.05 21.02 -27.03
N GLU A 365 15.07 20.22 -27.46
CA GLU A 365 13.89 20.68 -28.19
C GLU A 365 13.01 21.63 -27.37
N THR A 366 13.08 21.55 -26.03
CA THR A 366 12.23 22.35 -25.14
C THR A 366 12.91 23.63 -24.65
N LEU A 367 14.24 23.75 -24.78
CA LEU A 367 15.02 24.87 -24.24
C LEU A 367 14.60 26.25 -24.76
N LYS A 368 14.04 26.34 -25.97
CA LYS A 368 13.58 27.60 -26.58
C LYS A 368 12.07 27.80 -26.49
N LEU A 369 11.34 26.87 -25.88
CA LEU A 369 9.89 26.95 -25.77
C LEU A 369 9.49 27.87 -24.62
N VAL A 370 8.39 28.59 -24.85
CA VAL A 370 7.78 29.54 -23.92
C VAL A 370 6.29 29.22 -23.80
N ASN A 371 5.69 29.54 -22.65
CA ASN A 371 4.27 29.30 -22.34
C ASN A 371 3.84 27.81 -22.48
N PRO A 372 4.25 26.93 -21.55
CA PRO A 372 5.12 27.18 -20.39
C PRO A 372 6.62 27.04 -20.72
N HIS A 373 7.49 27.37 -19.77
CA HIS A 373 8.90 27.00 -19.84
C HIS A 373 9.09 25.54 -19.35
N PRO A 374 10.08 24.79 -19.86
CA PRO A 374 10.32 23.43 -19.38
C PRO A 374 10.82 23.44 -17.92
N SER A 375 10.21 22.63 -17.06
CA SER A 375 10.54 22.60 -15.64
C SER A 375 10.27 21.23 -15.01
N VAL A 376 11.32 20.54 -14.60
CA VAL A 376 11.20 19.19 -14.03
C VAL A 376 11.97 19.02 -12.73
N ASN A 377 11.61 18.00 -11.96
CA ASN A 377 12.40 17.48 -10.85
C ASN A 377 12.59 15.97 -11.03
N VAL A 378 13.82 15.51 -10.91
CA VAL A 378 14.18 14.10 -10.97
C VAL A 378 14.53 13.61 -9.58
N THR A 379 13.82 12.56 -9.17
CA THR A 379 14.04 11.89 -7.89
C THR A 379 14.34 10.43 -8.13
N LEU A 380 15.37 9.93 -7.44
CA LEU A 380 15.72 8.52 -7.45
C LEU A 380 15.45 7.93 -6.08
N PHE A 381 14.88 6.73 -6.07
CA PHE A 381 14.65 5.97 -4.86
C PHE A 381 15.35 4.62 -4.92
N ALA A 382 16.17 4.35 -3.91
CA ALA A 382 16.82 3.07 -3.70
C ALA A 382 15.97 2.22 -2.74
N ASP A 383 15.46 1.11 -3.27
CA ASP A 383 14.41 0.27 -2.69
C ASP A 383 13.14 1.03 -2.33
N GLY A 384 12.97 2.30 -2.74
CA GLY A 384 11.90 3.23 -2.31
C GLY A 384 12.29 4.27 -1.23
N LYS A 385 13.58 4.40 -0.87
CA LYS A 385 14.10 5.48 0.01
C LYS A 385 14.68 6.52 -0.93
N LEU A 386 14.33 7.79 -0.75
CA LEU A 386 14.90 8.88 -1.54
C LEU A 386 16.42 8.85 -1.35
N CYS A 387 17.16 8.67 -2.45
CA CYS A 387 18.62 8.69 -2.46
C CYS A 387 19.19 9.84 -3.29
N PHE A 388 18.36 10.45 -4.14
CA PHE A 388 18.73 11.64 -4.91
C PHE A 388 17.49 12.45 -5.28
N GLU A 389 17.66 13.76 -5.28
CA GLU A 389 16.70 14.74 -5.77
C GLU A 389 17.49 15.84 -6.49
N SER A 390 17.12 16.13 -7.73
CA SER A 390 17.78 17.19 -8.49
C SER A 390 17.36 18.60 -8.04
N GLY A 391 16.21 18.72 -7.37
CA GLY A 391 15.50 19.98 -7.29
C GLY A 391 14.97 20.39 -8.67
N LYS A 392 14.63 21.68 -8.81
CA LYS A 392 14.15 22.24 -10.08
C LYS A 392 15.26 22.27 -11.12
N ILE A 393 15.03 21.59 -12.25
CA ILE A 393 15.80 21.69 -13.49
C ILE A 393 14.93 22.44 -14.51
N ASP A 394 15.43 23.57 -14.99
CA ASP A 394 14.78 24.44 -15.98
C ASP A 394 15.73 24.79 -17.15
N GLN A 395 15.27 25.62 -18.10
CA GLN A 395 16.04 25.98 -19.30
C GLN A 395 17.39 26.66 -19.03
N ASN A 396 17.62 27.17 -17.81
CA ASN A 396 18.88 27.80 -17.41
C ASN A 396 19.83 26.81 -16.72
N SER A 397 19.35 25.60 -16.41
CA SER A 397 20.11 24.58 -15.71
C SER A 397 21.11 23.92 -16.66
N ALA A 398 22.37 23.88 -16.25
CA ALA A 398 23.39 23.08 -16.94
C ALA A 398 23.10 21.57 -16.79
N PRO A 399 23.59 20.72 -17.70
CA PRO A 399 23.55 19.27 -17.52
C PRO A 399 24.16 18.86 -16.17
N LEU A 400 23.45 17.99 -15.44
CA LEU A 400 23.81 17.56 -14.09
C LEU A 400 24.31 16.12 -14.10
N GLU A 401 25.58 15.92 -13.80
CA GLU A 401 26.14 14.59 -13.59
C GLU A 401 25.73 14.05 -12.22
N ILE A 402 25.31 12.79 -12.18
CA ILE A 402 24.90 12.11 -10.96
C ILE A 402 25.66 10.79 -10.80
N GLU A 403 26.01 10.47 -9.57
CA GLU A 403 26.55 9.18 -9.16
C GLU A 403 25.87 8.73 -7.87
N ILE A 404 25.08 7.67 -7.96
CA ILE A 404 24.21 7.23 -6.87
C ILE A 404 24.70 5.87 -6.36
N PRO A 405 24.97 5.71 -5.05
CA PRO A 405 25.34 4.42 -4.49
C PRO A 405 24.14 3.46 -4.48
N LEU A 406 24.37 2.23 -4.96
CA LEU A 406 23.35 1.18 -5.13
C LEU A 406 23.71 -0.15 -4.44
N ASN A 407 24.74 -0.17 -3.59
CA ASN A 407 25.17 -1.37 -2.87
C ASN A 407 23.99 -2.04 -2.13
N GLY A 408 23.72 -3.30 -2.49
CA GLY A 408 22.67 -4.09 -1.86
C GLY A 408 21.24 -3.70 -2.22
N ILE A 409 21.04 -2.84 -3.22
CA ILE A 409 19.72 -2.35 -3.65
C ILE A 409 19.04 -3.34 -4.60
N GLU A 410 17.80 -3.69 -4.29
CA GLU A 410 16.97 -4.61 -5.08
C GLU A 410 16.22 -3.88 -6.21
N VAL A 411 15.66 -2.71 -5.90
CA VAL A 411 14.85 -1.91 -6.82
C VAL A 411 15.35 -0.47 -6.89
N LEU A 412 15.54 0.03 -8.09
CA LEU A 412 15.72 1.46 -8.36
C LEU A 412 14.45 2.04 -8.97
N THR A 413 13.92 3.09 -8.35
CA THR A 413 12.83 3.88 -8.92
C THR A 413 13.38 5.20 -9.44
N LEU A 414 13.11 5.50 -10.71
CA LEU A 414 13.37 6.80 -11.34
C LEU A 414 12.04 7.52 -11.52
N ARG A 415 11.91 8.71 -10.92
CA ARG A 415 10.72 9.54 -11.07
C ARG A 415 11.10 10.90 -11.65
N VAL A 416 10.37 11.31 -12.67
CA VAL A 416 10.37 12.66 -13.23
C VAL A 416 9.01 13.29 -12.93
N SER A 417 9.01 14.41 -12.20
CA SER A 417 7.81 15.18 -11.89
C SER A 417 7.90 16.61 -12.41
N SER A 418 6.76 17.27 -12.61
CA SER A 418 6.74 18.73 -12.82
C SER A 418 7.04 19.45 -11.51
N ASN A 419 7.46 20.72 -11.59
CA ASN A 419 7.63 21.58 -10.42
C ASN A 419 6.37 22.39 -10.08
N PHE A 420 5.26 22.17 -10.81
CA PHE A 420 3.99 22.89 -10.64
C PHE A 420 4.14 24.42 -10.75
N ASP A 421 5.14 24.92 -11.48
CA ASP A 421 5.41 26.35 -11.64
C ASP A 421 4.54 27.06 -12.69
N ASP A 422 3.72 26.29 -13.41
CA ASP A 422 2.85 26.72 -14.51
C ASP A 422 1.43 26.14 -14.40
N GLU A 423 0.93 26.01 -13.16
CA GLU A 423 -0.35 25.33 -12.85
C GLU A 423 -0.36 23.83 -13.22
N GLY A 424 0.81 23.26 -13.53
CA GLY A 424 0.97 21.84 -13.84
C GLY A 424 0.83 21.50 -15.34
N ASP A 425 1.13 22.45 -16.22
CA ASP A 425 1.11 22.23 -17.67
C ASP A 425 2.36 21.45 -18.15
N LEU A 426 2.19 20.14 -18.32
CA LEU A 426 3.28 19.21 -18.63
C LEU A 426 3.81 19.28 -20.08
N LYS A 427 3.36 20.24 -20.89
CA LYS A 427 3.58 20.23 -22.36
C LYS A 427 5.05 20.20 -22.76
N HIS A 428 5.91 20.90 -22.03
CA HIS A 428 7.34 21.07 -22.31
C HIS A 428 8.25 20.39 -21.29
N ASP A 429 7.70 19.73 -20.28
CA ASP A 429 8.44 19.08 -19.19
C ASP A 429 9.09 17.78 -19.63
N ARG A 430 10.23 17.91 -20.33
CA ARG A 430 10.96 16.79 -20.92
C ARG A 430 12.42 16.83 -20.54
N ILE A 431 12.94 15.66 -20.19
CA ILE A 431 14.32 15.49 -19.75
C ILE A 431 14.89 14.20 -20.31
N ASN A 432 16.19 14.20 -20.53
CA ASN A 432 16.95 13.04 -20.95
C ASN A 432 17.87 12.59 -19.81
N LEU A 433 17.90 11.29 -19.56
CA LEU A 433 18.90 10.62 -18.74
C LEU A 433 19.95 10.02 -19.70
N ILE A 434 21.07 10.70 -19.86
CA ILE A 434 22.12 10.40 -20.82
C ILE A 434 23.15 9.44 -20.20
N ASN A 435 23.58 8.45 -20.98
CA ASN A 435 24.58 7.47 -20.58
C ASN A 435 24.36 6.87 -19.17
N PRO A 436 23.16 6.36 -18.84
CA PRO A 436 22.90 5.84 -17.51
C PRO A 436 23.56 4.47 -17.34
N TYR A 437 24.72 4.40 -16.68
CA TYR A 437 25.46 3.16 -16.42
C TYR A 437 25.25 2.65 -15.00
N LEU A 438 24.91 1.38 -14.88
CA LEU A 438 24.96 0.62 -13.64
C LEU A 438 26.33 -0.05 -13.51
N ILE A 439 27.03 0.25 -12.43
CA ILE A 439 28.35 -0.30 -12.10
C ILE A 439 28.14 -1.46 -11.12
N PRO A 440 28.68 -2.66 -11.39
CA PRO A 440 28.56 -3.82 -10.52
C PRO A 440 29.09 -3.65 -9.11
#